data_AF-A0A7J7MNT9-F1
#
_entry.id   AF-A0A7J7MNT9-F1
#
_cell.length_a   1.000
_cell.length_b   1.000
_cell.length_c   1.000
_cell.angle_alpha   90.00
_cell.angle_beta   90.00
_cell.angle_gamma   90.00
#
_symmetry.space_group_name_H-M   'P 1'
#
loop_
_entity.id
_entity.type
_entity.pdbx_description
1 polymer ?
#
loop_
_entity_poly.entity_id
_entity_poly.type
_entity_poly.pdbx_seq_one_letter_code
_entity_poly.pdbx_strand_id
1 'polypeptide(L)'
;MIKNGRAHDSEAVKYAAYRESTLAHSRVRNSPLSSSAIALRELVMGIRDENNHIYNPKIVRIGLKPHHSVQAVSMDYLVQQKLSGIDQSIADAKKHGATGGDRGSIRVSVLSEAAIVFSILSFSGSNLFSKLNNVFDVVIIDEAAQAVEPATLVSLPNRCKQVFMVGDPDQLPATVISTIAENHGYGMSLLKRFQKAEYPVQILKT
;
A
#
# COMPACT_ATOMS: atom_id res chain seq x y z
N MET A 1 10.11 -12.47 16.42
CA MET A 1 11.27 -12.08 17.23
C MET A 1 12.12 -11.13 16.40
N ILE A 2 11.82 -9.84 16.46
CA ILE A 2 12.58 -8.79 15.76
C ILE A 2 13.82 -8.55 16.64
N LYS A 3 15.01 -8.87 16.13
CA LYS A 3 16.27 -8.68 16.87
C LYS A 3 16.82 -7.28 16.57
N ASN A 4 17.22 -6.61 17.66
CA ASN A 4 17.90 -5.31 17.78
C ASN A 4 18.84 -4.93 16.62
N GLY A 5 18.59 -3.76 16.04
CA GLY A 5 19.54 -2.95 15.27
C GLY A 5 19.55 -1.54 15.86
N ARG A 6 20.74 -1.04 16.17
CA ARG A 6 21.01 0.18 16.95
C ARG A 6 20.38 1.44 16.33
N ALA A 7 19.92 2.32 17.20
CA ALA A 7 19.61 3.72 16.91
C ALA A 7 20.87 4.43 16.36
N HIS A 8 20.64 5.38 15.44
CA HIS A 8 21.58 6.09 14.54
C HIS A 8 21.67 5.44 13.15
N ASP A 9 21.03 6.10 12.18
CA ASP A 9 20.90 5.77 10.75
C ASP A 9 20.03 4.56 10.37
N SER A 10 18.85 4.41 10.97
CA SER A 10 17.87 3.41 10.50
C SER A 10 17.26 3.84 9.16
N GLU A 11 17.66 3.18 8.08
CA GLU A 11 16.93 3.12 6.80
C GLU A 11 15.42 3.05 7.09
N ALA A 12 14.67 4.01 6.56
CA ALA A 12 13.22 4.02 6.73
C ALA A 12 12.65 2.68 6.25
N VAL A 13 12.16 1.85 7.17
CA VAL A 13 11.45 0.62 6.81
C VAL A 13 10.15 1.06 6.15
N LYS A 14 10.09 0.96 4.83
CA LYS A 14 8.90 1.37 4.09
C LYS A 14 7.95 0.20 4.01
N TYR A 15 6.82 0.36 4.69
CA TYR A 15 5.73 -0.61 4.69
C TYR A 15 4.78 -0.29 3.53
N ALA A 16 4.53 -1.28 2.67
CA ALA A 16 3.45 -1.20 1.69
C ALA A 16 2.30 -2.11 2.11
N ALA A 17 1.13 -1.54 2.41
CA ALA A 17 -0.08 -2.31 2.70
C ALA A 17 -1.03 -2.26 1.51
N TYR A 18 -1.28 -3.42 0.90
CA TYR A 18 -2.12 -3.54 -0.28
C TYR A 18 -3.44 -4.25 -0.01
N ARG A 19 -4.54 -3.73 -0.58
CA ARG A 19 -5.87 -4.36 -0.59
C ARG A 19 -6.43 -4.43 -2.02
N GLU A 20 -7.15 -5.51 -2.34
CA GLU A 20 -7.93 -5.63 -3.57
C GLU A 20 -9.32 -4.96 -3.43
N SER A 21 -9.77 -4.27 -4.48
CA SER A 21 -11.13 -3.77 -4.59
C SER A 21 -11.85 -4.52 -5.70
N THR A 22 -12.70 -5.47 -5.34
CA THR A 22 -13.56 -6.15 -6.32
C THR A 22 -14.84 -5.34 -6.55
N LEU A 23 -15.11 -4.99 -7.80
CA LEU A 23 -16.43 -4.54 -8.27
C LEU A 23 -17.31 -5.77 -8.49
N ALA A 24 -18.42 -5.86 -7.76
CA ALA A 24 -19.54 -6.73 -8.12
C ALA A 24 -20.84 -5.91 -8.18
N HIS A 25 -21.52 -6.02 -9.32
CA HIS A 25 -22.88 -5.53 -9.51
C HIS A 25 -23.83 -6.39 -8.67
N SER A 26 -24.80 -5.74 -8.02
CA SER A 26 -25.71 -6.23 -6.96
C SER A 26 -25.08 -6.35 -5.56
N ARG A 27 -25.49 -5.42 -4.67
CA ARG A 27 -24.98 -5.13 -3.31
C ARG A 27 -23.60 -4.47 -3.23
N VAL A 28 -23.66 -3.14 -3.32
CA VAL A 28 -22.75 -2.13 -2.73
C VAL A 28 -21.70 -2.73 -1.79
N ARG A 29 -20.44 -2.70 -2.21
CA ARG A 29 -19.33 -2.07 -1.48
C ARG A 29 -18.09 -1.98 -2.39
N ASN A 30 -18.13 -1.03 -3.33
CA ASN A 30 -16.93 -0.19 -3.52
C ASN A 30 -16.67 0.45 -2.16
N SER A 31 -15.88 -0.18 -1.31
CA SER A 31 -15.53 0.36 -0.01
C SER A 31 -14.06 0.80 -0.08
N PRO A 32 -13.78 2.05 -0.50
CA PRO A 32 -12.56 2.77 -0.12
C PRO A 32 -12.28 2.76 1.39
N LEU A 33 -13.23 2.28 2.20
CA LEU A 33 -13.28 2.36 3.65
C LEU A 33 -12.27 1.46 4.38
N SER A 34 -11.80 0.31 3.87
CA SER A 34 -10.89 -0.54 4.69
C SER A 34 -9.40 -0.16 4.59
N SER A 35 -8.87 0.16 3.41
CA SER A 35 -7.54 0.79 3.32
C SER A 35 -7.56 2.17 3.98
N SER A 36 -8.73 2.83 3.96
CA SER A 36 -8.93 4.04 4.75
C SER A 36 -9.02 3.71 6.23
N ALA A 37 -9.55 2.56 6.66
CA ALA A 37 -9.67 2.20 8.08
C ALA A 37 -8.31 1.87 8.69
N ILE A 38 -7.43 1.16 7.99
CA ILE A 38 -6.06 0.91 8.48
C ILE A 38 -5.28 2.23 8.48
N ALA A 39 -5.28 2.95 7.35
CA ALA A 39 -4.61 4.25 7.29
C ALA A 39 -5.17 5.23 8.34
N LEU A 40 -6.47 5.22 8.60
CA LEU A 40 -7.14 6.04 9.62
C LEU A 40 -6.81 5.56 11.03
N ARG A 41 -6.73 4.26 11.28
CA ARG A 41 -6.32 3.73 12.57
C ARG A 41 -4.89 4.18 12.89
N GLU A 42 -3.97 4.02 11.96
CA GLU A 42 -2.59 4.45 12.14
C GLU A 42 -2.47 5.98 12.23
N LEU A 43 -3.26 6.73 11.46
CA LEU A 43 -3.30 8.20 11.50
C LEU A 43 -3.91 8.76 12.80
N VAL A 44 -4.89 8.06 13.37
CA VAL A 44 -5.64 8.50 14.57
C VAL A 44 -4.99 8.01 15.87
N MET A 45 -4.42 6.80 15.87
CA MET A 45 -3.87 6.17 17.08
C MET A 45 -2.34 6.26 17.18
N GLY A 46 -1.66 6.55 16.08
CA GLY A 46 -0.21 6.42 15.97
C GLY A 46 0.26 4.95 16.01
N ILE A 47 1.55 4.75 15.73
CA ILE A 47 2.20 3.44 15.80
C ILE A 47 2.98 3.34 17.11
N ARG A 48 3.05 2.14 17.69
CA ARG A 48 3.82 1.88 18.90
C ARG A 48 5.16 1.22 18.54
N ASP A 49 6.24 1.71 19.15
CA ASP A 49 7.55 1.06 19.10
C ASP A 49 7.61 -0.15 20.06
N GLU A 50 8.76 -0.82 20.10
CA GLU A 50 9.02 -1.94 21.01
C GLU A 50 8.96 -1.55 22.51
N ASN A 51 9.11 -0.27 22.82
CA ASN A 51 9.04 0.28 24.18
C ASN A 51 7.65 0.84 24.51
N ASN A 52 6.65 0.61 23.64
CA ASN A 52 5.27 1.08 23.77
C ASN A 52 5.09 2.60 23.64
N HIS A 53 6.08 3.32 23.11
CA HIS A 53 5.96 4.74 22.77
C HIS A 53 5.20 4.93 21.46
N ILE A 54 4.29 5.90 21.46
CA ILE A 54 3.51 6.24 20.27
C ILE A 54 4.31 7.22 19.41
N TYR A 55 4.42 6.94 18.11
CA TYR A 55 4.97 7.84 17.11
C TYR A 55 4.07 7.93 15.88
N ASN A 56 4.21 9.00 15.12
CA ASN A 56 3.39 9.28 13.93
C ASN A 56 4.29 9.26 12.68
N PRO A 57 4.41 8.12 11.99
CA PRO A 57 5.21 8.05 10.77
C PRO A 57 4.60 8.89 9.65
N LYS A 58 5.44 9.30 8.69
CA LYS A 58 4.96 9.93 7.46
C LYS A 58 4.24 8.89 6.59
N ILE A 59 2.92 8.98 6.54
CA ILE A 59 2.05 8.07 5.80
C ILE A 59 1.66 8.69 4.47
N VAL A 60 1.68 7.88 3.42
CA VAL A 60 1.13 8.23 2.10
C VAL A 60 0.11 7.17 1.70
N ARG A 61 -1.09 7.60 1.31
CA ARG A 61 -2.12 6.74 0.71
C ARG A 61 -2.17 6.99 -0.79
N ILE A 62 -2.05 5.94 -1.57
CA ILE A 62 -2.23 5.95 -3.01
C ILE A 62 -3.45 5.12 -3.40
N GLY A 63 -4.15 5.56 -4.44
CA GLY A 63 -5.34 4.91 -4.94
C GLY A 63 -6.48 5.90 -5.19
N LEU A 64 -7.52 5.40 -5.84
CA LEU A 64 -8.63 6.24 -6.28
C LEU A 64 -9.54 6.63 -5.11
N LYS A 65 -10.07 7.87 -5.16
CA LYS A 65 -11.16 8.37 -4.30
C LYS A 65 -10.91 8.12 -2.80
N PRO A 66 -9.91 8.78 -2.18
CA PRO A 66 -9.72 8.69 -0.74
C PRO A 66 -10.98 9.14 0.00
N HIS A 67 -11.32 8.44 1.08
CA HIS A 67 -12.34 8.94 2.00
C HIS A 67 -11.85 10.23 2.66
N HIS A 68 -12.76 11.15 3.01
CA HIS A 68 -12.39 12.46 3.58
C HIS A 68 -11.45 12.34 4.80
N SER A 69 -11.66 11.30 5.60
CA SER A 69 -10.90 11.02 6.81
C SER A 69 -9.44 10.61 6.60
N VAL A 70 -9.05 10.28 5.35
CA VAL A 70 -7.66 9.97 4.96
C VAL A 70 -7.16 10.87 3.84
N GLN A 71 -7.91 11.94 3.53
CA GLN A 71 -7.57 12.85 2.44
C GLN A 71 -6.24 13.57 2.70
N ALA A 72 -5.96 13.94 3.95
CA ALA A 72 -4.73 14.62 4.35
C ALA A 72 -3.45 13.81 4.07
N VAL A 73 -3.54 12.48 4.01
CA VAL A 73 -2.42 11.59 3.67
C VAL A 73 -2.49 11.06 2.24
N SER A 74 -3.49 11.47 1.46
CA SER A 74 -3.61 11.02 0.08
C SER A 74 -2.52 11.63 -0.82
N MET A 75 -2.02 10.84 -1.76
CA MET A 75 -1.00 11.26 -2.73
C MET A 75 -1.36 12.58 -3.41
N ASP A 76 -2.59 12.70 -3.91
CA ASP A 76 -3.00 13.89 -4.66
C ASP A 76 -3.03 15.15 -3.77
N TYR A 77 -3.47 15.02 -2.52
CA TYR A 77 -3.44 16.11 -1.54
C TYR A 77 -2.01 16.53 -1.20
N LEU A 78 -1.13 15.57 -0.90
CA LEU A 78 0.27 15.85 -0.55
C LEU A 78 1.04 16.48 -1.71
N VAL A 79 0.80 16.03 -2.94
CA VAL A 79 1.37 16.64 -4.15
C VAL A 79 0.87 18.06 -4.33
N GLN A 80 -0.44 18.31 -4.13
CA GLN A 80 -1.01 19.64 -4.24
C GLN A 80 -0.46 20.60 -3.17
N GLN A 81 -0.31 20.15 -1.93
CA GLN A 81 0.33 20.94 -0.88
C GLN A 81 1.77 21.29 -1.23
N LYS A 82 2.55 20.31 -1.71
CA LYS A 82 3.95 20.53 -2.08
C LYS A 82 4.09 21.51 -3.24
N LEU A 83 3.21 21.43 -4.24
CA LEU A 83 3.12 22.41 -5.33
C LEU A 83 2.80 23.82 -4.82
N SER A 84 1.79 23.96 -3.95
CA SER A 84 1.41 25.28 -3.42
C SER A 84 2.50 25.94 -2.56
N GLY A 85 3.30 25.13 -1.84
CA GLY A 85 4.45 25.62 -1.10
C GLY A 85 5.61 26.05 -2.01
N ILE A 86 5.78 25.39 -3.15
CA ILE A 86 6.76 25.76 -4.18
C ILE A 86 6.38 27.10 -4.82
N ASP A 87 5.11 27.31 -5.17
CA ASP A 87 4.63 28.56 -5.78
C ASP A 87 4.87 29.79 -4.88
N GLN A 88 4.83 29.62 -3.54
CA GLN A 88 5.19 30.68 -2.58
C GLN A 88 6.69 31.00 -2.56
N SER A 89 7.56 30.02 -2.88
CA SER A 89 9.01 30.23 -3.00
C SER A 89 9.45 30.72 -4.39
N ILE A 90 8.64 30.47 -5.43
CA ILE A 90 8.91 30.85 -6.83
C ILE A 90 8.39 32.26 -7.16
N ALA A 91 7.58 32.89 -6.30
CA ALA A 91 7.25 34.31 -6.40
C ALA A 91 8.51 35.22 -6.44
N ASP A 92 9.66 34.72 -5.96
CA ASP A 92 10.97 35.40 -6.03
C ASP A 92 11.83 35.01 -7.26
N ALA A 93 11.44 34.02 -8.07
CA ALA A 93 12.21 33.55 -9.22
C ALA A 93 11.31 33.24 -10.43
N LYS A 94 11.01 34.27 -11.23
CA LYS A 94 10.23 34.17 -12.48
C LYS A 94 10.76 33.12 -13.47
N LYS A 95 9.77 32.52 -14.15
CA LYS A 95 9.84 31.83 -15.47
C LYS A 95 10.67 30.55 -15.49
N HIS A 96 10.02 29.41 -15.73
CA HIS A 96 10.12 28.64 -16.98
C HIS A 96 9.11 27.48 -16.94
N GLY A 97 8.36 27.28 -18.03
CA GLY A 97 7.28 26.30 -18.12
C GLY A 97 7.78 24.86 -18.14
N ALA A 98 7.21 24.00 -17.28
CA ALA A 98 7.38 22.55 -17.32
C ALA A 98 6.23 21.83 -16.58
N THR A 99 4.99 21.99 -17.04
CA THR A 99 3.78 21.55 -16.31
C THR A 99 3.57 20.02 -16.22
N GLY A 100 4.34 19.21 -16.96
CA GLY A 100 4.22 17.74 -16.95
C GLY A 100 5.34 16.99 -16.22
N GLY A 101 6.57 17.51 -16.23
CA GLY A 101 7.73 16.88 -15.58
C GLY A 101 7.71 17.01 -14.06
N ASP A 102 7.19 18.13 -13.56
CA ASP A 102 7.23 18.53 -12.15
C ASP A 102 6.30 17.68 -11.26
N ARG A 103 5.08 17.36 -11.74
CA ARG A 103 4.16 16.51 -10.95
C ARG A 103 4.69 15.10 -10.74
N GLY A 104 5.44 14.57 -11.72
CA GLY A 104 6.04 13.24 -11.65
C GLY A 104 7.16 13.17 -10.61
N SER A 105 8.08 14.14 -10.63
CA SER A 105 9.17 14.25 -9.64
C SER A 105 8.63 14.51 -8.24
N ILE A 106 7.61 15.35 -8.09
CA ILE A 106 6.98 15.62 -6.79
C ILE A 106 6.32 14.35 -6.23
N ARG A 107 5.63 13.55 -7.06
CA ARG A 107 5.07 12.25 -6.61
C ARG A 107 6.14 11.29 -6.11
N VAL A 108 7.26 11.20 -6.83
CA VAL A 108 8.42 10.38 -6.42
C VAL A 108 8.99 10.92 -5.10
N SER A 109 9.14 12.22 -4.96
CA SER A 109 9.63 12.87 -3.73
C SER A 109 8.71 12.65 -2.52
N VAL A 110 7.39 12.72 -2.70
CA VAL A 110 6.41 12.42 -1.64
C VAL A 110 6.56 10.97 -1.18
N LEU A 111 6.74 10.02 -2.11
CA LEU A 111 6.93 8.61 -1.77
C LEU A 111 8.30 8.28 -1.19
N SER A 112 9.36 8.99 -1.62
CA SER A 112 10.69 8.78 -1.06
C SER A 112 10.77 9.20 0.40
N GLU A 113 9.99 10.21 0.80
CA GLU A 113 9.90 10.71 2.18
C GLU A 113 8.91 9.91 3.05
N ALA A 114 8.09 9.05 2.46
CA ALA A 114 7.12 8.25 3.20
C ALA A 114 7.81 7.12 3.98
N ALA A 115 7.41 6.94 5.23
CA ALA A 115 7.75 5.76 6.02
C ALA A 115 6.73 4.63 5.78
N ILE A 116 5.48 4.97 5.47
CA ILE A 116 4.43 3.97 5.20
C ILE A 116 3.64 4.39 3.97
N VAL A 117 3.40 3.44 3.07
CA VAL A 117 2.61 3.62 1.86
C VAL A 117 1.43 2.65 1.86
N PHE A 118 0.22 3.19 1.97
CA PHE A 118 -1.00 2.41 1.72
C PHE A 118 -1.36 2.49 0.25
N SER A 119 -1.67 1.36 -0.39
CA SER A 119 -2.09 1.33 -1.78
C SER A 119 -3.09 0.21 -2.05
N ILE A 120 -3.68 0.20 -3.24
CA ILE A 120 -4.39 -0.99 -3.76
C ILE A 120 -3.42 -1.85 -4.57
N LEU A 121 -3.61 -3.18 -4.58
CA LEU A 121 -2.72 -4.13 -5.26
C LEU A 121 -2.51 -3.73 -6.74
N SER A 122 -3.59 -3.44 -7.46
CA SER A 122 -3.53 -3.08 -8.88
C SER A 122 -2.73 -1.79 -9.18
N PHE A 123 -2.60 -0.88 -8.22
CA PHE A 123 -1.87 0.38 -8.41
C PHE A 123 -0.35 0.21 -8.22
N SER A 124 0.09 -0.88 -7.58
CA SER A 124 1.52 -1.20 -7.43
C SER A 124 2.24 -1.40 -8.75
N GLY A 125 1.55 -1.86 -9.79
CA GLY A 125 2.09 -2.01 -11.15
C GLY A 125 2.23 -0.70 -11.94
N SER A 126 1.94 0.46 -11.33
CA SER A 126 2.04 1.74 -12.03
C SER A 126 3.49 2.18 -12.26
N ASN A 127 3.71 2.98 -13.31
CA ASN A 127 5.02 3.59 -13.62
C ASN A 127 5.59 4.46 -12.50
N LEU A 128 4.80 4.77 -11.46
CA LEU A 128 5.27 5.47 -10.28
C LEU A 128 6.17 4.58 -9.41
N PHE A 129 5.80 3.31 -9.23
CA PHE A 129 6.58 2.35 -8.45
C PHE A 129 7.84 1.88 -9.17
N SER A 130 7.81 1.80 -10.51
CA SER A 130 9.01 1.47 -11.28
C SER A 130 10.09 2.57 -11.18
N LYS A 131 9.68 3.85 -11.14
CA LYS A 131 10.60 4.98 -10.94
C LYS A 131 11.17 5.06 -9.54
N LEU A 132 10.55 4.37 -8.58
CA LEU A 132 10.97 4.41 -7.19
C LEU A 132 12.15 3.49 -6.89
N ASN A 133 12.47 2.49 -7.73
CA ASN A 133 13.60 1.55 -7.59
C ASN A 133 14.06 1.33 -6.13
N ASN A 134 13.63 0.23 -5.51
CA ASN A 134 14.17 -0.28 -4.23
C ASN A 134 13.64 0.40 -2.96
N VAL A 135 12.35 0.71 -2.89
CA VAL A 135 11.81 1.47 -1.74
C VAL A 135 11.32 0.58 -0.61
N PHE A 136 10.78 -0.60 -0.87
CA PHE A 136 10.08 -1.38 0.16
C PHE A 136 10.85 -2.66 0.52
N ASP A 137 11.47 -2.67 1.70
CA ASP A 137 12.07 -3.88 2.29
C ASP A 137 10.99 -4.88 2.73
N VAL A 138 9.85 -4.36 3.20
CA VAL A 138 8.76 -5.13 3.78
C VAL A 138 7.45 -4.82 3.06
N VAL A 139 6.76 -5.86 2.62
CA VAL A 139 5.41 -5.77 2.05
C VAL A 139 4.44 -6.49 2.97
N ILE A 140 3.30 -5.86 3.25
CA ILE A 140 2.20 -6.45 3.99
C ILE A 140 0.99 -6.49 3.06
N ILE A 141 0.38 -7.65 2.91
CA ILE A 141 -0.82 -7.83 2.08
C ILE A 141 -1.93 -8.24 3.02
N ASP A 142 -2.89 -7.35 3.21
CA ASP A 142 -4.08 -7.59 4.02
C ASP A 142 -5.20 -8.15 3.13
N GLU A 143 -6.07 -8.96 3.70
CA GLU A 143 -7.09 -9.73 2.97
C GLU A 143 -6.49 -10.56 1.80
N ALA A 144 -5.27 -11.09 1.99
CA ALA A 144 -4.52 -11.77 0.94
C ALA A 144 -5.23 -13.03 0.40
N ALA A 145 -6.16 -13.60 1.16
CA ALA A 145 -7.00 -14.72 0.73
C ALA A 145 -7.99 -14.32 -0.39
N GLN A 146 -8.42 -13.06 -0.41
CA GLN A 146 -9.42 -12.55 -1.35
C GLN A 146 -8.82 -12.03 -2.66
N ALA A 147 -7.49 -12.02 -2.81
CA ALA A 147 -6.82 -11.56 -4.02
C ALA A 147 -6.39 -12.72 -4.92
N VAL A 148 -6.61 -12.60 -6.23
CA VAL A 148 -6.05 -13.56 -7.20
C VAL A 148 -4.51 -13.51 -7.14
N GLU A 149 -3.87 -14.66 -7.33
CA GLU A 149 -2.41 -14.75 -7.29
C GLU A 149 -1.68 -13.72 -8.18
N PRO A 150 -2.09 -13.49 -9.46
CA PRO A 150 -1.44 -12.48 -10.29
C PRO A 150 -1.50 -11.06 -9.71
N ALA A 151 -2.61 -10.67 -9.07
CA ALA A 151 -2.75 -9.35 -8.44
C ALA A 151 -1.79 -9.20 -7.26
N THR A 152 -1.56 -10.28 -6.52
CA THR A 152 -0.59 -10.34 -5.42
C THR A 152 0.84 -10.16 -5.96
N LEU A 153 1.20 -10.88 -7.02
CA LEU A 153 2.55 -10.86 -7.61
C LEU A 153 2.94 -9.48 -8.16
N VAL A 154 2.00 -8.72 -8.75
CA VAL A 154 2.25 -7.36 -9.26
C VAL A 154 2.75 -6.41 -8.14
N SER A 155 2.39 -6.71 -6.88
CA SER A 155 2.77 -5.89 -5.72
C SER A 155 4.10 -6.25 -5.07
N LEU A 156 4.78 -7.30 -5.56
CA LEU A 156 6.06 -7.75 -5.02
C LEU A 156 7.22 -7.07 -5.77
N PRO A 157 7.90 -6.06 -5.19
CA PRO A 157 9.04 -5.45 -5.85
C PRO A 157 10.22 -6.41 -5.90
N ASN A 158 11.08 -6.27 -6.92
CA ASN A 158 12.23 -7.14 -7.20
C ASN A 158 13.26 -7.28 -6.04
N ARG A 159 13.19 -6.44 -5.00
CA ARG A 159 14.07 -6.46 -3.83
C ARG A 159 13.34 -6.56 -2.49
N CYS A 160 12.06 -6.94 -2.47
CA CYS A 160 11.37 -7.18 -1.21
C CYS A 160 12.11 -8.26 -0.41
N LYS A 161 12.53 -7.94 0.81
CA LYS A 161 13.24 -8.86 1.71
C LYS A 161 12.25 -9.73 2.48
N GLN A 162 11.06 -9.21 2.76
CA GLN A 162 10.06 -9.90 3.56
C GLN A 162 8.64 -9.53 3.13
N VAL A 163 7.80 -10.55 2.96
CA VAL A 163 6.37 -10.41 2.66
C VAL A 163 5.57 -11.03 3.78
N PHE A 164 4.62 -10.27 4.34
CA PHE A 164 3.61 -10.76 5.26
C PHE A 164 2.27 -10.82 4.52
N MET A 165 1.69 -12.01 4.43
CA MET A 165 0.38 -12.23 3.85
C MET A 165 -0.61 -12.54 4.98
N VAL A 166 -1.57 -11.65 5.18
CA VAL A 166 -2.58 -11.75 6.24
C VAL A 166 -3.94 -11.91 5.58
N GLY A 167 -4.71 -12.89 6.03
CA GLY A 167 -6.04 -13.17 5.51
C GLY A 167 -6.53 -14.52 5.98
N ASP A 168 -7.82 -14.79 5.75
CA ASP A 168 -8.46 -16.05 6.10
C ASP A 168 -8.67 -16.90 4.84
N PRO A 169 -7.86 -17.96 4.63
CA PRO A 169 -7.95 -18.79 3.42
C PRO A 169 -9.21 -19.68 3.38
N ASP A 170 -9.99 -19.73 4.45
CA ASP A 170 -11.25 -20.49 4.51
C ASP A 170 -12.49 -19.58 4.34
N GLN A 171 -12.29 -18.27 4.20
CA GLN A 171 -13.32 -17.34 3.71
C GLN A 171 -13.50 -17.40 2.18
N LEU A 172 -14.39 -16.54 1.67
CA LEU A 172 -14.70 -16.46 0.24
C LEU A 172 -13.43 -16.18 -0.59
N PRO A 173 -13.22 -16.88 -1.73
CA PRO A 173 -12.10 -16.64 -2.62
C PRO A 173 -12.26 -15.31 -3.36
N ALA A 174 -11.25 -14.96 -4.15
CA ALA A 174 -11.32 -13.82 -5.06
C ALA A 174 -12.51 -13.95 -6.01
N THR A 175 -13.17 -12.83 -6.31
CA THR A 175 -14.30 -12.87 -7.25
C THR A 175 -13.79 -12.87 -8.68
N VAL A 176 -14.10 -13.93 -9.41
CA VAL A 176 -13.73 -14.06 -10.82
C VAL A 176 -14.99 -14.00 -11.67
N ILE A 177 -15.02 -13.07 -12.64
CA ILE A 177 -16.18 -12.89 -13.55
C ILE A 177 -16.33 -14.09 -14.49
N SER A 178 -15.20 -14.61 -14.99
CA SER A 178 -15.18 -15.74 -15.92
C SER A 178 -15.27 -17.06 -15.16
N THR A 179 -16.40 -17.74 -15.27
CA THR A 179 -16.58 -19.10 -14.72
C THR A 179 -15.58 -20.10 -15.31
N ILE A 180 -15.17 -19.92 -16.58
CA ILE A 180 -14.13 -20.74 -17.21
C ILE A 180 -12.81 -20.56 -16.46
N ALA A 181 -12.41 -19.31 -16.17
CA ALA A 181 -11.17 -19.03 -15.47
C ALA A 181 -11.20 -19.56 -14.02
N GLU A 182 -12.34 -19.40 -13.34
CA GLU A 182 -12.57 -19.94 -12.00
C GLU A 182 -12.39 -21.46 -11.97
N ASN A 183 -13.00 -22.17 -12.93
CA ASN A 183 -12.89 -23.63 -13.05
C ASN A 183 -11.45 -24.11 -13.35
N HIS A 184 -10.59 -23.24 -13.87
CA HIS A 184 -9.16 -23.52 -14.10
C HIS A 184 -8.27 -22.97 -12.98
N GLY A 185 -8.85 -22.58 -11.83
CA GLY A 185 -8.12 -22.23 -10.62
C GLY A 185 -7.66 -20.77 -10.54
N TYR A 186 -8.12 -19.88 -11.43
CA TYR A 186 -7.73 -18.46 -11.42
C TYR A 186 -8.16 -17.73 -10.13
N GLY A 187 -9.25 -18.16 -9.48
CA GLY A 187 -9.71 -17.61 -8.20
C GLY A 187 -8.84 -17.99 -7.00
N MET A 188 -7.85 -18.86 -7.18
CA MET A 188 -6.94 -19.24 -6.09
C MET A 188 -6.00 -18.09 -5.75
N SER A 189 -5.99 -17.69 -4.48
CA SER A 189 -5.01 -16.75 -3.95
C SER A 189 -3.66 -17.40 -3.72
N LEU A 190 -2.60 -16.58 -3.76
CA LEU A 190 -1.24 -17.02 -3.43
C LEU A 190 -1.17 -17.54 -1.98
N LEU A 191 -1.90 -16.93 -1.04
CA LEU A 191 -2.00 -17.40 0.34
C LEU A 191 -2.59 -18.82 0.40
N LYS A 192 -3.70 -19.08 -0.31
CA LYS A 192 -4.32 -20.41 -0.36
C LYS A 192 -3.38 -21.44 -1.01
N ARG A 193 -2.65 -21.05 -2.05
CA ARG A 193 -1.66 -21.92 -2.69
C ARG A 193 -0.54 -22.32 -1.73
N PHE A 194 -0.01 -21.39 -0.93
CA PHE A 194 0.98 -21.72 0.09
C PHE A 194 0.43 -22.61 1.20
N GLN A 195 -0.82 -22.39 1.64
CA GLN A 195 -1.48 -23.27 2.60
C GLN A 195 -1.60 -24.71 2.06
N LYS A 196 -2.01 -24.88 0.79
CA LYS A 196 -2.10 -26.20 0.14
C LYS A 196 -0.74 -26.88 -0.03
N ALA A 197 0.32 -26.10 -0.16
CA ALA A 197 1.70 -26.59 -0.21
C ALA A 197 2.30 -26.84 1.18
N GLU A 198 1.49 -26.79 2.24
CA GLU A 198 1.90 -27.02 3.63
C GLU A 198 2.99 -26.04 4.11
N TYR A 199 3.04 -24.84 3.54
CA TYR A 199 3.94 -23.80 4.00
C TYR A 199 3.58 -23.41 5.45
N PRO A 200 4.56 -23.21 6.35
CA PRO A 200 4.26 -22.85 7.73
C PRO A 200 3.44 -21.56 7.83
N VAL A 201 2.29 -21.63 8.50
CA VAL A 201 1.41 -20.48 8.77
C VAL A 201 1.30 -20.22 10.27
N GLN A 202 1.29 -18.95 10.64
CA GLN A 202 1.00 -18.53 12.00
C GLN A 202 -0.52 -18.32 12.13
N ILE A 203 -1.20 -19.23 12.81
CA ILE A 203 -2.62 -19.05 13.14
C ILE A 203 -2.75 -18.10 14.32
N LEU A 204 -3.58 -17.08 14.16
CA LEU A 204 -3.96 -16.18 15.24
C LEU A 204 -5.07 -16.85 16.05
N LYS A 205 -4.77 -17.18 17.31
CA LYS A 205 -5.75 -17.70 18.26
C LYS A 205 -6.22 -16.54 19.13
N THR A 206 -7.53 -16.35 19.22
CA THR A 206 -8.17 -15.46 20.20
C THR A 206 -8.24 -16.10 21.58
#